data_AF-A0A4Q5ZHI6-F1
#
_entry.id   AF-A0A4Q5ZHI6-F1
#
_cell.length_a   1.000
_cell.length_b   1.000
_cell.length_c   1.000
_cell.angle_alpha   90.00
_cell.angle_beta   90.00
_cell.angle_gamma   90.00
#
_symmetry.space_group_name_H-M   'P 1'
#
loop_
_entity.id
_entity.type
_entity.pdbx_description
1 polymer ?
#
loop_
_entity_poly.entity_id
_entity_poly.type
_entity_poly.pdbx_seq_one_letter_code
_entity_poly.pdbx_strand_id
1 'polypeptide(L)'
;MDIRQFISSGIIEAYVLGVASDDDVRMLETMAAQHPEVAQAIDEAQQTMEDYSMMHAIEPPAGLKDQIWSALAQEGMATEATPQPAAGTPVNNVREFVPAQPPVVKRPYGALAAALALLIGSVVLNFIFWNKQEQNAQDLAAVRTEQCQHVASLQSYIGSASITCCFPIDGRLYAHGVLGYPLESSVPGYEESATGP
;
A
#
# COMPACT_ATOMS: atom_id res chain seq x y z
N MET A 1 15.66 -5.38 12.20
CA MET A 1 14.19 -5.43 12.08
C MET A 1 13.82 -4.94 10.69
N ASP A 2 12.76 -5.46 10.06
CA ASP A 2 12.27 -4.93 8.78
C ASP A 2 11.56 -3.59 9.03
N ILE A 3 11.96 -2.56 8.31
CA ILE A 3 11.45 -1.18 8.47
C ILE A 3 9.95 -1.12 8.18
N ARG A 4 9.46 -1.87 7.18
CA ARG A 4 8.04 -1.86 6.83
C ARG A 4 7.18 -2.47 7.92
N GLN A 5 7.67 -3.53 8.56
CA GLN A 5 7.00 -4.14 9.71
C GLN A 5 6.98 -3.19 10.92
N PHE A 6 8.03 -2.40 11.10
CA PHE A 6 8.09 -1.38 12.14
C PHE A 6 7.06 -0.28 11.90
N ILE A 7 6.97 0.24 10.67
CA ILE A 7 5.99 1.27 10.32
C ILE A 7 4.55 0.75 10.50
N SER A 8 4.29 -0.53 10.17
CA SER A 8 2.96 -1.14 10.35
C SER A 8 2.68 -1.67 11.76
N SER A 9 3.56 -1.44 12.73
CA SER A 9 3.45 -2.05 14.08
C SER A 9 2.47 -1.35 15.02
N GLY A 10 2.04 -0.12 14.70
CA GLY A 10 1.19 0.69 15.57
C GLY A 10 1.96 1.59 16.56
N ILE A 11 3.29 1.48 16.61
CA ILE A 11 4.13 2.25 17.55
C ILE A 11 4.12 3.75 17.22
N ILE A 12 4.07 4.10 15.94
CA ILE A 12 4.07 5.50 15.47
C ILE A 12 2.77 6.19 15.89
N GLU A 13 1.64 5.51 15.73
CA GLU A 13 0.32 6.00 16.10
C GLU A 13 0.20 6.17 17.62
N ALA A 14 0.70 5.20 18.39
CA ALA A 14 0.78 5.30 19.84
C ALA A 14 1.65 6.49 20.29
N TYR A 15 2.75 6.77 19.58
CA TYR A 15 3.61 7.91 19.84
C TYR A 15 2.91 9.24 19.55
N VAL A 16 2.30 9.39 18.38
CA VAL A 16 1.56 10.62 17.99
C VAL A 16 0.40 10.91 18.94
N LEU A 17 -0.27 9.87 19.44
CA LEU A 17 -1.34 9.98 20.44
C LEU A 17 -0.82 10.27 21.87
N GLY A 18 0.49 10.21 22.11
CA GLY A 18 1.08 10.41 23.43
C GLY A 18 0.81 9.28 24.43
N VAL A 19 0.52 8.06 23.94
CA VAL A 19 0.24 6.87 24.77
C VAL A 19 1.33 5.80 24.68
N ALA A 20 2.37 6.01 23.88
CA ALA A 20 3.51 5.12 23.78
C ALA A 20 4.31 5.04 25.09
N SER A 21 4.94 3.89 25.34
CA SER A 21 5.83 3.71 26.49
C SER A 21 7.17 4.43 26.27
N ASP A 22 7.85 4.84 27.34
CA ASP A 22 9.16 5.53 27.25
C ASP A 22 10.20 4.70 26.47
N ASP A 23 10.16 3.37 26.58
CA ASP A 23 11.04 2.47 25.85
C ASP A 23 10.74 2.49 24.34
N ASP A 24 9.47 2.50 23.96
CA ASP A 24 9.04 2.60 22.56
C ASP A 24 9.40 3.95 21.95
N VAL A 25 9.26 5.03 22.70
CA VAL A 25 9.66 6.38 22.26
C VAL A 25 11.15 6.42 21.93
N ARG A 26 12.00 5.93 22.84
CA ARG A 26 13.46 5.90 22.62
C ARG A 26 13.84 5.03 21.43
N MET A 27 13.17 3.89 21.26
CA MET A 27 13.37 3.04 20.09
C MET A 27 12.95 3.76 18.80
N LEU A 28 11.79 4.42 18.80
CA LEU A 28 11.27 5.16 17.66
C LEU A 28 12.19 6.31 17.26
N GLU A 29 12.67 7.13 18.21
CA GLU A 29 13.64 8.21 17.95
C GLU A 29 14.94 7.67 17.35
N THR A 30 15.42 6.55 17.89
CA THR A 30 16.63 5.87 17.39
C THR A 30 16.43 5.35 15.97
N MET A 31 15.25 4.81 15.65
CA MET A 31 14.89 4.33 14.31
C MET A 31 14.69 5.49 13.33
N ALA A 32 14.05 6.58 13.75
CA ALA A 32 13.85 7.78 12.94
C ALA A 32 15.18 8.46 12.57
N ALA A 33 16.16 8.44 13.47
CA ALA A 33 17.51 8.95 13.18
C ALA A 33 18.27 8.10 12.15
N GLN A 34 18.00 6.79 12.08
CA GLN A 34 18.69 5.85 11.19
C GLN A 34 17.97 5.67 9.84
N HIS A 35 16.64 5.85 9.84
CA HIS A 35 15.78 5.56 8.70
C HIS A 35 14.84 6.75 8.43
N PRO A 36 15.07 7.54 7.37
CA PRO A 36 14.23 8.69 7.05
C PRO A 36 12.79 8.29 6.70
N GLU A 37 12.57 7.05 6.24
CA GLU A 37 11.23 6.48 6.00
C GLU A 37 10.37 6.47 7.28
N VAL A 38 10.99 6.25 8.44
CA VAL A 38 10.29 6.26 9.74
C VAL A 38 9.93 7.69 10.14
N ALA A 39 10.83 8.65 9.92
CA ALA A 39 10.55 10.07 10.17
C ALA A 39 9.39 10.56 9.30
N GLN A 40 9.39 10.20 8.01
CA GLN A 40 8.29 10.51 7.10
C GLN A 40 6.96 9.91 7.59
N ALA A 41 6.96 8.64 8.02
CA ALA A 41 5.75 8.00 8.54
C ALA A 41 5.23 8.68 9.82
N ILE A 42 6.11 9.21 10.67
CA ILE A 42 5.73 10.01 11.84
C ILE A 42 5.03 11.31 11.38
N ASP A 43 5.62 12.04 10.43
CA ASP A 43 5.05 13.29 9.92
C ASP A 43 3.67 13.06 9.27
N GLU A 44 3.52 11.99 8.49
CA GLU A 44 2.25 11.60 7.87
C GLU A 44 1.17 11.28 8.91
N ALA A 45 1.54 10.57 9.98
CA ALA A 45 0.65 10.27 11.10
C ALA A 45 0.25 11.53 11.87
N GLN A 46 1.19 12.46 12.10
CA GLN A 46 0.92 13.75 12.74
C GLN A 46 -0.04 14.60 11.91
N GLN A 47 0.18 14.71 10.60
CA GLN A 47 -0.71 15.45 9.70
C GLN A 47 -2.13 14.88 9.71
N THR A 48 -2.25 13.54 9.67
CA THR A 48 -3.56 12.87 9.74
C THR A 48 -4.28 13.20 11.04
N MET A 49 -3.56 13.23 12.17
CA MET A 49 -4.12 13.60 13.46
C MET A 49 -4.50 15.09 13.53
N GLU A 50 -3.68 15.97 12.95
CA GLU A 50 -3.97 17.40 12.83
C GLU A 50 -5.27 17.61 12.04
N ASP A 51 -5.38 17.02 10.86
CA ASP A 51 -6.57 17.12 10.00
C ASP A 51 -7.83 16.62 10.74
N TYR A 52 -7.72 15.49 11.45
CA TYR A 52 -8.79 14.97 12.29
C TYR A 52 -9.19 15.96 13.39
N SER A 53 -8.21 16.53 14.10
CA SER A 53 -8.45 17.50 15.17
C SER A 53 -9.11 18.78 14.64
N MET A 54 -8.73 19.25 13.45
CA MET A 54 -9.32 20.42 12.80
C MET A 54 -10.77 20.17 12.39
N MET A 55 -11.06 19.00 11.83
CA MET A 55 -12.44 18.61 11.46
C MET A 55 -13.37 18.54 12.68
N HIS A 56 -12.83 18.23 13.86
CA HIS A 56 -13.58 18.10 15.11
C HIS A 56 -13.32 19.26 16.09
N ALA A 57 -12.83 20.41 15.60
CA ALA A 57 -12.52 21.56 16.44
C ALA A 57 -13.78 22.14 17.12
N ILE A 58 -13.70 22.37 18.43
CA ILE A 58 -14.74 23.01 19.23
C ILE A 58 -14.30 24.44 19.54
N GLU A 59 -15.22 25.40 19.43
CA GLU A 59 -14.91 26.80 19.72
C GLU A 59 -14.54 26.98 21.21
N PRO A 60 -13.35 27.54 21.51
CA PRO A 60 -12.93 27.75 22.90
C PRO A 60 -13.76 28.86 23.57
N PRO A 61 -13.86 28.86 24.91
CA PRO A 61 -14.59 29.89 25.64
C PRO A 61 -14.01 31.29 25.42
N ALA A 62 -14.89 32.28 25.35
CA ALA A 62 -14.51 33.69 25.18
C ALA A 62 -13.55 34.15 26.31
N GLY A 63 -12.52 34.92 25.94
CA GLY A 63 -11.53 35.46 26.88
C GLY A 63 -10.40 34.51 27.26
N LEU A 64 -10.42 33.23 26.85
CA LEU A 64 -9.32 32.28 27.13
C LEU A 64 -7.99 32.77 26.51
N LYS A 65 -8.04 33.35 25.32
CA LYS A 65 -6.86 33.93 24.65
C LYS A 65 -6.19 35.02 25.49
N ASP A 66 -6.97 35.92 26.08
CA ASP A 66 -6.45 37.03 26.89
C ASP A 66 -5.86 36.52 28.21
N GLN A 67 -6.45 35.47 28.79
CA GLN A 67 -5.91 34.81 29.98
C GLN A 67 -4.53 34.20 29.71
N ILE A 68 -4.36 33.49 28.59
CA ILE A 68 -3.07 32.89 28.21
C ILE A 68 -2.02 33.98 28.00
N TRP A 69 -2.35 35.06 27.28
CA TRP A 69 -1.43 36.18 27.07
C TRP A 69 -1.03 36.89 28.37
N SER A 70 -1.98 37.04 29.29
CA SER A 70 -1.71 37.63 30.60
C SER A 70 -0.81 36.72 31.46
N ALA A 71 -0.97 35.39 31.36
CA ALA A 71 -0.13 34.42 32.06
C ALA A 71 1.31 34.42 31.54
N LEU A 72 1.51 34.38 30.22
CA LEU A 72 2.85 34.44 29.61
C LEU A 72 3.58 35.74 29.94
N ALA A 73 2.87 36.88 29.96
CA ALA A 73 3.45 38.16 30.36
C ALA A 73 3.94 38.14 31.82
N GLN A 74 3.22 37.47 32.73
CA GLN A 74 3.61 37.33 34.13
C GLN A 74 4.79 36.37 34.32
N GLU A 75 4.82 35.24 33.60
CA GLU A 75 5.95 34.30 33.63
C GLU A 75 7.23 34.93 33.06
N GLY A 76 7.10 35.76 32.02
CA GLY A 76 8.21 36.56 31.48
C GLY A 76 8.75 37.60 32.46
N MET A 77 7.89 38.14 33.34
CA MET A 77 8.29 39.10 34.40
C MET A 77 8.88 38.41 35.64
N ALA A 78 8.61 37.12 35.86
CA ALA A 78 9.13 36.37 37.01
C ALA A 78 10.60 35.91 36.84
N THR A 79 11.21 36.12 35.68
CA THR A 79 12.61 35.74 35.38
C THR A 79 13.58 36.93 35.32
N GLU A 80 13.17 38.14 35.74
CA GLU A 80 14.12 39.25 35.92
C GLU A 80 14.73 39.24 37.33
N ALA A 81 15.73 38.38 37.51
CA ALA A 81 16.79 38.65 38.47
C ALA A 81 17.59 39.87 37.97
N THR A 82 17.26 41.03 38.56
CA THR A 82 18.01 42.29 38.74
C THR A 82 19.12 42.65 37.71
N PRO A 83 19.05 43.84 37.06
CA PRO A 83 20.03 44.30 36.05
C PRO A 83 21.39 44.67 36.66
N GLN A 84 22.48 44.22 36.03
CA GLN A 84 23.83 44.72 36.30
C GLN A 84 24.19 45.82 35.28
N PRO A 85 24.50 47.06 35.70
CA PRO A 85 24.84 48.14 34.78
C PRO A 85 26.26 47.94 34.23
N ALA A 86 26.36 47.54 32.96
CA ALA A 86 27.61 47.64 32.19
C ALA A 86 27.59 48.96 31.40
N ALA A 87 28.53 49.84 31.74
CA ALA A 87 28.69 51.15 31.16
C ALA A 87 29.00 51.10 29.65
N GLY A 88 28.23 51.88 28.88
CA GLY A 88 28.70 52.79 27.83
C GLY A 88 29.40 52.23 26.60
N THR A 89 28.68 52.18 25.49
CA THR A 89 29.16 52.70 24.20
C THR A 89 27.96 53.13 23.35
N PRO A 90 27.91 54.38 22.82
CA PRO A 90 26.83 54.79 21.93
C PRO A 90 27.12 54.26 20.53
N VAL A 91 26.61 53.07 20.21
CA VAL A 91 26.60 52.56 18.84
C VAL A 91 25.37 53.14 18.15
N ASN A 92 25.58 54.30 17.55
CA ASN A 92 24.58 55.05 16.81
C ASN A 92 24.40 54.40 15.41
N ASN A 93 23.66 53.29 15.37
CA ASN A 93 23.37 52.59 14.12
C ASN A 93 21.85 52.56 13.92
N VAL A 94 21.29 53.69 13.50
CA VAL A 94 19.96 53.69 12.88
C VAL A 94 20.11 52.91 11.57
N ARG A 95 19.73 51.63 11.60
CA ARG A 95 19.57 50.83 10.40
C ARG A 95 18.29 51.30 9.72
N GLU A 96 18.45 52.03 8.62
CA GLU A 96 17.33 52.43 7.78
C GLU A 96 16.60 51.18 7.27
N PHE A 97 15.30 51.12 7.57
CA PHE A 97 14.45 49.99 7.23
C PHE A 97 14.15 50.04 5.73
N VAL A 98 14.91 49.29 4.93
CA VAL A 98 14.58 49.02 3.53
C VAL A 98 13.44 47.99 3.53
N PRO A 99 12.22 48.32 3.07
CA PRO A 99 11.15 47.33 2.99
C PRO A 99 11.55 46.25 1.98
N ALA A 100 11.63 45.00 2.46
CA ALA A 100 11.89 43.84 1.63
C ALA A 100 10.76 43.69 0.59
N GLN A 101 11.11 43.82 -0.68
CA GLN A 101 10.18 43.53 -1.78
C GLN A 101 9.95 42.00 -1.83
N PRO A 102 8.69 41.53 -1.96
CA PRO A 102 8.41 40.10 -2.05
C PRO A 102 9.02 39.53 -3.34
N PRO A 103 9.62 38.31 -3.30
CA PRO A 103 10.12 37.67 -4.50
C PRO A 103 8.95 37.39 -5.47
N VAL A 104 9.01 37.97 -6.66
CA VAL A 104 8.03 37.71 -7.73
C VAL A 104 8.29 36.31 -8.30
N VAL A 105 7.59 35.32 -7.76
CA VAL A 105 7.71 33.93 -8.19
C VAL A 105 6.94 33.75 -9.51
N LYS A 106 7.66 33.59 -10.61
CA LYS A 106 7.07 33.23 -11.91
C LYS A 106 6.67 31.75 -11.85
N ARG A 107 5.37 31.47 -11.75
CA ARG A 107 4.82 30.11 -11.71
C ARG A 107 5.00 29.44 -13.08
N PRO A 108 5.78 28.34 -13.21
CA PRO A 108 5.92 27.66 -14.47
C PRO A 108 4.70 26.76 -14.70
N TYR A 109 3.83 27.15 -15.63
CA TYR A 109 2.65 26.38 -16.06
C TYR A 109 2.97 24.98 -16.63
N GLY A 110 4.25 24.62 -16.80
CA GLY A 110 4.68 23.32 -17.32
C GLY A 110 4.39 22.13 -16.41
N ALA A 111 4.45 22.30 -15.08
CA ALA A 111 4.20 21.20 -14.14
C ALA A 111 2.71 20.79 -14.09
N LEU A 112 1.81 21.75 -14.34
CA LEU A 112 0.35 21.50 -14.35
C LEU A 112 -0.08 20.66 -15.56
N ALA A 113 0.58 20.82 -16.71
CA ALA A 113 0.25 20.08 -17.93
C ALA A 113 0.59 18.59 -17.83
N ALA A 114 1.72 18.24 -17.20
CA ALA A 114 2.12 16.85 -17.02
C ALA A 114 1.16 16.09 -16.09
N ALA A 115 0.72 16.73 -15.00
CA ALA A 115 -0.25 16.14 -14.07
C ALA A 115 -1.59 15.84 -14.76
N LEU A 116 -2.09 16.75 -15.59
CA LEU A 116 -3.32 16.54 -16.36
C LEU A 116 -3.17 15.44 -17.41
N ALA A 117 -2.02 15.36 -18.09
CA ALA A 117 -1.75 14.31 -19.06
C ALA A 117 -1.71 12.91 -18.41
N LEU A 118 -1.07 12.77 -17.24
CA LEU A 118 -1.07 11.50 -16.50
C LEU A 118 -2.45 11.14 -15.98
N LEU A 119 -3.22 12.12 -15.50
CA LEU A 119 -4.57 11.90 -15.00
C LEU A 119 -5.51 11.43 -16.12
N ILE A 120 -5.47 12.08 -17.29
CA ILE A 120 -6.25 11.67 -18.46
C ILE A 120 -5.79 10.29 -18.96
N GLY A 121 -4.48 10.05 -19.02
CA GLY A 121 -3.94 8.75 -19.42
C GLY A 121 -4.43 7.61 -18.52
N SER A 122 -4.44 7.81 -17.21
CA SER A 122 -4.94 6.84 -16.23
C SER A 122 -6.42 6.52 -16.45
N VAL A 123 -7.25 7.52 -16.66
CA VAL A 123 -8.69 7.33 -16.89
C VAL A 123 -8.95 6.58 -18.20
N VAL A 124 -8.24 6.93 -19.28
CA VAL A 124 -8.38 6.25 -20.57
C VAL A 124 -7.93 4.79 -20.50
N LEU A 125 -6.79 4.51 -19.86
CA LEU A 125 -6.29 3.14 -19.67
C LEU A 125 -7.27 2.29 -18.86
N ASN A 126 -7.80 2.86 -17.79
CA ASN A 126 -8.78 2.20 -16.94
C ASN A 126 -10.08 1.89 -17.70
N PHE A 127 -10.55 2.81 -18.55
CA PHE A 127 -11.72 2.60 -19.42
C PHE A 127 -11.49 1.51 -20.47
N ILE A 128 -10.32 1.50 -21.16
CA ILE A 128 -9.98 0.47 -22.13
C ILE A 128 -9.88 -0.91 -21.46
N PHE A 129 -9.28 -0.95 -20.27
CA PHE A 129 -9.15 -2.19 -19.50
C PHE A 129 -10.52 -2.77 -19.15
N TRP A 130 -11.47 -1.92 -18.74
CA TRP A 130 -12.84 -2.34 -18.44
C TRP A 130 -13.54 -2.96 -19.65
N ASN A 131 -13.42 -2.33 -20.82
CA ASN A 131 -14.01 -2.87 -22.06
C ASN A 131 -13.34 -4.19 -22.49
N LYS A 132 -12.04 -4.35 -22.23
CA LYS A 132 -11.31 -5.57 -22.56
C LYS A 132 -11.65 -6.73 -21.61
N GLN A 133 -12.02 -6.43 -20.38
CA GLN A 133 -12.43 -7.44 -19.41
C GLN A 133 -13.73 -8.13 -19.81
N GLU A 134 -14.65 -7.40 -20.47
CA GLU A 134 -15.88 -7.99 -21.02
C GLU A 134 -15.60 -8.93 -22.20
N GLN A 135 -14.64 -8.59 -23.06
CA GLN A 135 -14.20 -9.46 -24.16
C GLN A 135 -13.58 -10.77 -23.67
N ASN A 136 -12.69 -10.70 -22.67
CA ASN A 136 -12.05 -11.89 -22.09
C ASN A 136 -13.07 -12.86 -21.48
N ALA A 137 -14.19 -12.35 -20.94
CA ALA A 137 -15.27 -13.18 -20.41
C ALA A 137 -16.03 -13.92 -21.51
N GLN A 138 -16.23 -13.29 -22.68
CA GLN A 138 -16.89 -13.90 -23.84
C GLN A 138 -16.01 -14.98 -24.48
N ASP A 139 -14.70 -14.74 -24.61
CA ASP A 139 -13.74 -15.71 -25.16
C ASP A 139 -13.69 -16.99 -24.31
N LEU A 140 -13.75 -16.87 -22.97
CA LEU A 140 -13.80 -18.03 -22.09
C LEU A 140 -15.08 -18.87 -22.27
N ALA A 141 -16.22 -18.20 -22.53
CA ALA A 141 -17.47 -18.88 -22.83
C ALA A 141 -17.41 -19.61 -24.19
N ALA A 142 -16.82 -18.99 -25.21
CA ALA A 142 -16.64 -19.58 -26.53
C ALA A 142 -15.76 -20.85 -26.48
N VAL A 143 -14.59 -20.79 -25.81
CA VAL A 143 -13.68 -21.94 -25.65
C VAL A 143 -14.36 -23.10 -24.93
N ARG A 144 -15.21 -22.82 -23.92
CA ARG A 144 -15.96 -23.86 -23.21
C ARG A 144 -16.95 -24.58 -24.14
N THR A 145 -17.61 -23.83 -25.03
CA THR A 145 -18.54 -24.42 -26.01
C THR A 145 -17.83 -25.30 -27.02
N GLU A 146 -16.63 -24.91 -27.47
CA GLU A 146 -15.79 -25.74 -28.35
C GLU A 146 -15.38 -27.04 -27.65
N GLN A 147 -15.00 -26.99 -26.36
CA GLN A 147 -14.70 -28.20 -25.59
C GLN A 147 -15.92 -29.13 -25.46
N CYS A 148 -17.12 -28.59 -25.19
CA CYS A 148 -18.35 -29.38 -25.15
C CYS A 148 -18.68 -30.02 -26.50
N GLN A 149 -18.41 -29.33 -27.62
CA GLN A 149 -18.58 -29.90 -28.96
C GLN A 149 -17.58 -31.02 -29.22
N HIS A 150 -16.33 -30.87 -28.82
CA HIS A 150 -15.34 -31.94 -28.91
C HIS A 150 -15.77 -33.17 -28.10
N VAL A 151 -16.21 -32.98 -26.85
CA VAL A 151 -16.71 -34.08 -26.00
C VAL A 151 -17.99 -34.71 -26.58
N ALA A 152 -18.95 -33.91 -27.07
CA ALA A 152 -20.17 -34.43 -27.69
C ALA A 152 -19.88 -35.20 -28.98
N SER A 153 -18.89 -34.77 -29.76
CA SER A 153 -18.43 -35.50 -30.94
C SER A 153 -17.83 -36.85 -30.56
N LEU A 154 -17.01 -36.93 -29.50
CA LEU A 154 -16.48 -38.19 -28.99
C LEU A 154 -17.61 -39.10 -28.47
N GLN A 155 -18.66 -38.53 -27.88
CA GLN A 155 -19.79 -39.29 -27.38
C GLN A 155 -20.66 -39.89 -28.50
N SER A 156 -20.72 -39.29 -29.70
CA SER A 156 -21.38 -39.92 -30.84
C SER A 156 -20.62 -41.15 -31.36
N TYR A 157 -19.29 -41.18 -31.20
CA TYR A 157 -18.47 -42.39 -31.45
C TYR A 157 -18.66 -43.47 -30.38
N ILE A 158 -18.92 -43.08 -29.12
CA ILE A 158 -19.13 -44.01 -27.99
C ILE A 158 -20.61 -44.43 -27.85
N GLY A 159 -21.53 -43.79 -28.57
CA GLY A 159 -22.99 -44.04 -28.56
C GLY A 159 -23.46 -45.42 -29.05
N SER A 160 -22.56 -46.38 -29.24
CA SER A 160 -22.88 -47.79 -29.49
C SER A 160 -22.47 -48.74 -28.34
N ALA A 161 -21.85 -48.25 -27.27
CA ALA A 161 -21.45 -49.10 -26.14
C ALA A 161 -22.28 -48.77 -24.89
N SER A 162 -23.40 -49.47 -24.73
CA SER A 162 -24.05 -49.60 -23.42
C SER A 162 -23.12 -50.39 -22.50
N ILE A 163 -22.41 -49.71 -21.61
CA ILE A 163 -21.73 -50.36 -20.49
C ILE A 163 -22.51 -50.02 -19.22
N THR A 164 -23.45 -50.91 -18.93
CA THR A 164 -24.11 -51.01 -17.62
C THR A 164 -23.04 -51.25 -16.58
N CYS A 165 -22.72 -50.22 -15.79
CA CYS A 165 -21.84 -50.38 -14.62
C CYS A 165 -22.54 -51.28 -13.59
N CYS A 166 -22.13 -52.53 -13.48
CA CYS A 166 -22.43 -53.39 -12.34
C CYS A 166 -21.19 -53.42 -11.43
N PHE A 167 -21.38 -52.91 -10.22
CA PHE A 167 -20.41 -52.86 -9.14
C PHE A 167 -20.20 -54.27 -8.55
N PRO A 168 -18.98 -54.77 -8.32
CA PRO A 168 -18.81 -56.05 -7.65
C PRO A 168 -18.58 -55.86 -6.15
N ILE A 169 -19.43 -56.53 -5.36
CA ILE A 169 -19.10 -57.07 -4.04
C ILE A 169 -18.48 -58.45 -4.36
N ASP A 170 -17.35 -58.81 -3.75
CA ASP A 170 -16.69 -60.13 -3.87
C ASP A 170 -15.73 -60.41 -5.05
N GLY A 171 -14.91 -59.43 -5.43
CA GLY A 171 -13.48 -59.69 -5.69
C GLY A 171 -13.08 -60.72 -6.76
N ARG A 172 -13.90 -61.01 -7.78
CA ARG A 172 -13.48 -61.78 -8.96
C ARG A 172 -13.85 -61.07 -10.26
N LEU A 173 -12.82 -60.75 -11.06
CA LEU A 173 -12.96 -60.28 -12.44
C LEU A 173 -13.27 -61.47 -13.37
N TYR A 174 -14.32 -61.33 -14.16
CA TYR A 174 -14.50 -62.11 -15.38
C TYR A 174 -14.58 -61.15 -16.56
N ALA A 175 -13.57 -61.20 -17.43
CA ALA A 175 -13.62 -60.57 -18.74
C ALA A 175 -14.10 -61.62 -19.75
N HIS A 176 -15.22 -61.36 -20.41
CA HIS A 176 -15.53 -62.01 -21.69
C HIS A 176 -15.36 -60.95 -22.77
N GLY A 177 -14.33 -61.14 -23.60
CA GLY A 177 -13.95 -60.18 -24.63
C GLY A 177 -14.87 -60.24 -25.84
N VAL A 178 -15.12 -59.07 -26.43
CA VAL A 178 -15.32 -58.91 -27.87
C VAL A 178 -14.72 -57.54 -28.24
N LEU A 179 -13.59 -57.58 -28.96
CA LEU A 179 -12.93 -56.49 -29.70
C LEU A 179 -12.35 -55.36 -28.81
N GLY A 180 -11.06 -55.03 -28.80
CA GLY A 180 -9.99 -55.35 -29.73
C GLY A 180 -9.05 -54.15 -29.85
N TYR A 181 -8.46 -53.67 -28.75
CA TYR A 181 -7.27 -52.81 -28.76
C TYR A 181 -6.62 -52.77 -27.36
N PRO A 182 -5.31 -53.02 -27.23
CA PRO A 182 -4.60 -52.91 -25.96
C PRO A 182 -4.27 -51.44 -25.67
N LEU A 183 -4.65 -50.95 -24.48
CA LEU A 183 -4.05 -49.76 -23.89
C LEU A 183 -2.76 -50.19 -23.19
N GLU A 184 -1.66 -50.22 -23.93
CA GLU A 184 -0.33 -50.40 -23.36
C GLU A 184 0.20 -49.04 -22.89
N SER A 185 -0.11 -48.67 -21.65
CA SER A 185 0.59 -47.58 -20.96
C SER A 185 1.97 -48.08 -20.54
N SER A 186 3.02 -47.67 -21.26
CA SER A 186 4.41 -47.89 -20.84
C SER A 186 5.08 -46.55 -20.52
N VAL A 187 5.30 -46.32 -19.22
CA VAL A 187 6.45 -45.55 -18.72
C VAL A 187 7.04 -46.38 -17.57
N PRO A 188 8.27 -46.85 -17.73
CA PRO A 188 9.38 -46.44 -16.86
C PRO A 188 10.60 -46.07 -17.73
N GLY A 189 11.41 -45.06 -17.42
CA GLY A 189 12.26 -45.00 -16.25
C GLY A 189 13.69 -45.41 -16.63
N TYR A 190 14.56 -44.38 -16.74
CA TYR A 190 16.01 -44.31 -16.50
C TYR A 190 17.00 -45.27 -17.20
N GLU A 191 18.12 -44.64 -17.57
CA GLU A 191 19.32 -45.14 -18.27
C GLU A 191 19.94 -46.42 -17.71
N GLU A 192 20.39 -47.31 -18.61
CA GLU A 192 21.67 -48.01 -18.42
C GLU A 192 22.25 -48.41 -19.79
N SER A 193 23.41 -47.84 -20.13
CA SER A 193 24.13 -48.11 -21.37
C SER A 193 25.07 -49.31 -21.20
N ALA A 194 24.82 -50.30 -22.05
CA ALA A 194 25.66 -51.39 -22.53
C ALA A 194 27.04 -51.62 -21.88
N THR A 195 27.14 -52.82 -21.29
CA THR A 195 28.31 -53.72 -21.24
C THR A 195 29.15 -53.78 -22.51
N GLY A 196 30.47 -53.92 -22.34
CA GLY A 196 31.36 -54.59 -23.29
C GLY A 196 32.53 -55.25 -22.54
N PRO A 197 32.93 -56.48 -22.92
CA PRO A 197 34.09 -57.19 -22.35
C PRO A 197 35.44 -56.58 -22.77
#